data_AF-A0A3D5FDK7-F1
#
_entry.id   AF-A0A3D5FDK7-F1
#
_cell.length_a   1.000
_cell.length_b   1.000
_cell.length_c   1.000
_cell.angle_alpha   90.00
_cell.angle_beta   90.00
_cell.angle_gamma   90.00
#
_symmetry.space_group_name_H-M   'P 1'
#
loop_
_entity.id
_entity.type
_entity.pdbx_description
1 polymer ?
#
loop_
_entity_poly.entity_id
_entity_poly.type
_entity_poly.pdbx_seq_one_letter_code
_entity_poly.pdbx_strand_id
1 'polypeptide(L)'
;MVSTAATMRMATATPMATCMHTEYAHMPASAPGVEPLAQLRLLQLVSPALPTGGFTYSQGLEYAVEAGWVHDVASLQDWLAGLIEDAIVYLEIPVLARLYHACATQDTATLDQWGRYLLATRETFELRLEEQQRARAL
;
A
#
# COMPACT_ATOMS: atom_id res chain seq x y z
N MET A 1 -46.03 36.01 33.64
CA MET A 1 -45.89 34.80 32.80
C MET A 1 -44.51 34.85 32.16
N VAL A 2 -43.69 33.86 32.47
CA VAL A 2 -42.31 33.68 32.00
C VAL A 2 -42.32 33.27 30.52
N SER A 3 -41.31 33.69 29.74
CA SER A 3 -40.60 32.87 28.72
C SER A 3 -40.17 33.75 27.53
N THR A 4 -38.95 34.28 27.50
CA THR A 4 -37.65 33.68 27.07
C THR A 4 -37.34 33.96 25.60
N ALA A 5 -36.30 34.77 25.38
CA ALA A 5 -35.68 35.04 24.10
C ALA A 5 -34.99 33.78 23.55
N ALA A 6 -35.30 33.42 22.31
CA ALA A 6 -34.64 32.34 21.58
C ALA A 6 -33.40 32.89 20.86
N THR A 7 -32.24 32.77 21.51
CA THR A 7 -30.93 33.02 20.90
C THR A 7 -30.58 31.86 19.96
N MET A 8 -30.47 32.16 18.66
CA MET A 8 -29.98 31.25 17.62
C MET A 8 -28.50 30.94 17.86
N ARG A 9 -28.18 29.71 18.28
CA ARG A 9 -26.79 29.24 18.44
C ARG A 9 -26.27 28.71 17.11
N MET A 10 -25.14 29.25 16.66
CA MET A 10 -24.35 28.74 15.54
C MET A 10 -23.95 27.29 15.81
N ALA A 11 -24.16 26.42 14.82
CA ALA A 11 -23.63 25.07 14.81
C ALA A 11 -22.10 25.12 14.63
N THR A 12 -21.36 24.78 15.69
CA THR A 12 -19.91 24.53 15.61
C THR A 12 -19.68 23.10 15.13
N ALA A 13 -19.07 22.95 13.96
CA ALA A 13 -18.58 21.66 13.47
C ALA A 13 -17.52 21.11 14.43
N THR A 14 -17.76 19.92 14.97
CA THR A 14 -16.79 19.18 15.78
C THR A 14 -15.77 18.55 14.83
N PRO A 15 -14.47 18.90 14.89
CA PRO A 15 -13.47 18.11 14.18
C PRO A 15 -13.35 16.75 14.86
N MET A 16 -13.67 15.68 14.12
CA MET A 16 -13.33 14.31 14.49
C MET A 16 -11.79 14.18 14.42
N ALA A 17 -11.11 14.55 15.49
CA ALA A 17 -9.74 14.12 15.72
C ALA A 17 -9.80 12.61 15.99
N THR A 18 -9.54 11.81 14.95
CA THR A 18 -9.20 10.39 15.12
C THR A 18 -7.97 10.33 16.00
N CYS A 19 -8.16 10.03 17.28
CA CYS A 19 -7.09 9.64 18.18
C CYS A 19 -6.49 8.35 17.65
N MET A 20 -5.40 8.46 16.90
CA MET A 20 -4.43 7.37 16.73
C MET A 20 -3.85 7.10 18.11
N HIS A 21 -4.51 6.22 18.89
CA HIS A 21 -3.84 5.51 19.97
C HIS A 21 -2.82 4.60 19.30
N THR A 22 -1.60 5.12 19.12
CA THR A 22 -0.44 4.28 18.91
C THR A 22 -0.15 3.64 20.26
N GLU A 23 -0.82 2.51 20.55
CA GLU A 23 -0.19 1.51 21.39
C GLU A 23 1.14 1.21 20.72
N TYR A 24 2.23 1.62 21.37
CA TYR A 24 3.56 1.14 21.06
C TYR A 24 3.56 -0.36 21.39
N ALA A 25 3.03 -1.17 20.48
CA ALA A 25 3.32 -2.58 20.43
C ALA A 25 4.84 -2.68 20.51
N HIS A 26 5.31 -3.33 21.57
CA HIS A 26 6.70 -3.65 21.83
C HIS A 26 7.45 -3.84 20.50
N MET A 27 8.31 -2.87 20.16
CA MET A 27 9.11 -2.95 18.94
C MET A 27 9.92 -4.23 19.09
N PRO A 28 9.70 -5.26 18.25
CA PRO A 28 10.39 -6.53 18.42
C PRO A 28 11.89 -6.24 18.38
N ALA A 29 12.62 -6.78 19.36
CA ALA A 29 14.07 -6.74 19.36
C ALA A 29 14.58 -7.08 17.96
N SER A 30 15.54 -6.28 17.46
CA SER A 30 16.12 -6.46 16.13
C SER A 30 16.42 -7.93 15.87
N ALA A 31 15.88 -8.47 14.79
CA ALA A 31 16.17 -9.85 14.39
C ALA A 31 17.70 -10.04 14.39
N PRO A 32 18.23 -11.12 15.01
CA PRO A 32 19.66 -11.29 15.18
C PRO A 32 20.35 -11.22 13.80
N GLY A 33 21.24 -10.24 13.63
CA GLY A 33 21.99 -10.02 12.39
C GLY A 33 21.54 -8.86 11.49
N VAL A 34 20.45 -8.14 11.81
CA VAL A 34 20.07 -6.92 11.08
C VAL A 34 20.59 -5.68 11.79
N GLU A 35 21.44 -4.90 11.12
CA GLU A 35 21.93 -3.62 11.64
C GLU A 35 20.75 -2.69 12.00
N PRO A 36 20.76 -2.01 13.15
CA PRO A 36 19.63 -1.18 13.60
C PRO A 36 19.17 -0.14 12.58
N LEU A 37 20.12 0.43 11.82
CA LEU A 37 19.80 1.37 10.75
C LEU A 37 19.05 0.70 9.59
N ALA A 38 19.44 -0.51 9.19
CA ALA A 38 18.77 -1.25 8.12
C ALA A 38 17.32 -1.58 8.51
N GLN A 39 17.08 -1.94 9.78
CA GLN A 39 15.73 -2.16 10.30
C GLN A 39 14.88 -0.87 10.27
N LEU A 40 15.44 0.26 10.70
CA LEU A 40 14.75 1.55 10.61
C LEU A 40 14.44 1.95 9.16
N ARG A 41 15.35 1.69 8.21
CA ARG A 41 15.11 1.95 6.79
C ARG A 41 14.02 1.04 6.22
N LEU A 42 13.97 -0.22 6.63
CA LEU A 42 12.89 -1.12 6.24
C LEU A 42 11.54 -0.62 6.76
N LEU A 43 11.48 -0.19 8.03
CA LEU A 43 10.25 0.39 8.61
C LEU A 43 9.81 1.67 7.90
N GLN A 44 10.76 2.49 7.43
CA GLN A 44 10.45 3.66 6.59
C GLN A 44 9.85 3.24 5.24
N LEU A 45 10.40 2.20 4.60
CA LEU A 45 9.95 1.72 3.30
C LEU A 45 8.56 1.05 3.34
N VAL A 46 8.24 0.32 4.41
CA VAL A 46 6.95 -0.38 4.56
C VAL A 46 5.87 0.48 5.22
N SER A 47 6.18 1.74 5.53
CA SER A 47 5.22 2.66 6.14
C SER A 47 4.13 3.07 5.15
N PRO A 48 2.83 3.01 5.52
CA PRO A 48 1.75 3.50 4.67
C PRO A 48 1.79 5.03 4.48
N ALA A 49 2.61 5.76 5.26
CA ALA A 49 2.82 7.19 5.10
C ALA A 49 3.87 7.55 4.04
N LEU A 50 4.49 6.56 3.37
CA LEU A 50 5.45 6.82 2.30
C LEU A 50 4.74 7.47 1.10
N PRO A 51 5.20 8.64 0.61
CA PRO A 51 4.46 9.45 -0.36
C PRO A 51 4.60 8.92 -1.80
N THR A 52 4.22 7.66 -2.02
CA THR A 52 4.31 6.97 -3.31
C THR A 52 3.05 7.12 -4.16
N GLY A 53 1.95 7.63 -3.58
CA GLY A 53 0.65 7.74 -4.23
C GLY A 53 -0.29 6.60 -3.83
N GLY A 54 -0.88 5.91 -4.81
CA GLY A 54 -1.79 4.79 -4.60
C GLY A 54 -1.11 3.43 -4.49
N PHE A 55 -1.88 2.40 -4.13
CA PHE A 55 -1.41 1.02 -4.04
C PHE A 55 -1.75 0.23 -5.32
N THR A 56 -0.85 -0.64 -5.78
CA THR A 56 -1.19 -1.60 -6.85
C THR A 56 -2.41 -2.42 -6.41
N TYR A 57 -3.31 -2.72 -7.35
CA TYR A 57 -4.51 -3.55 -7.15
C TYR A 57 -5.68 -2.89 -6.41
N SER A 58 -5.59 -1.62 -5.98
CA SER A 58 -6.72 -0.94 -5.33
C SER A 58 -7.95 -0.84 -6.22
N GLN A 59 -7.76 -0.54 -7.51
CA GLN A 59 -8.84 -0.47 -8.51
C GLN A 59 -9.57 -1.82 -8.68
N GLY A 60 -8.86 -2.94 -8.59
CA GLY A 60 -9.47 -4.27 -8.65
C GLY A 60 -10.33 -4.56 -7.41
N LEU A 61 -9.89 -4.12 -6.23
CA LEU A 61 -10.66 -4.25 -5.00
C LEU A 61 -11.90 -3.33 -5.01
N GLU A 62 -11.76 -2.10 -5.48
CA GLU A 62 -12.88 -1.16 -5.66
C GLU A 62 -13.97 -1.78 -6.54
N TYR A 63 -13.60 -2.33 -7.70
CA TYR A 63 -14.53 -3.05 -8.56
C TYR A 63 -15.16 -4.28 -7.87
N ALA A 64 -14.37 -5.09 -7.16
CA ALA A 64 -14.89 -6.28 -6.49
C ALA A 64 -15.93 -5.93 -5.41
N VAL A 65 -15.79 -4.78 -4.75
CA VAL A 65 -16.79 -4.24 -3.82
C VAL A 65 -18.03 -3.75 -4.57
N GLU A 66 -17.87 -2.98 -5.64
CA GLU A 66 -19.00 -2.48 -6.44
C GLU A 66 -19.82 -3.62 -7.08
N ALA A 67 -19.14 -4.70 -7.49
CA ALA A 67 -19.76 -5.90 -8.04
C ALA A 67 -20.40 -6.82 -6.96
N GLY A 68 -20.21 -6.51 -5.67
CA GLY A 68 -20.71 -7.30 -4.55
C GLY A 68 -19.95 -8.59 -4.28
N TRP A 69 -18.81 -8.82 -4.94
CA TRP A 69 -17.94 -9.99 -4.70
C TRP A 69 -17.29 -9.90 -3.32
N VAL A 70 -16.89 -8.70 -2.91
CA VAL A 70 -16.41 -8.40 -1.56
C VAL A 70 -17.46 -7.57 -0.83
N HIS A 71 -18.05 -8.13 0.23
CA HIS A 71 -19.12 -7.48 1.00
C HIS A 71 -18.97 -7.67 2.52
N ASP A 72 -18.00 -8.45 2.95
CA ASP A 72 -17.66 -8.68 4.35
C ASP A 72 -16.18 -9.08 4.50
N VAL A 73 -15.76 -9.39 5.73
CA VAL A 73 -14.37 -9.76 6.03
C VAL A 73 -13.97 -11.08 5.38
N ALA A 74 -14.88 -12.06 5.33
CA ALA A 74 -14.57 -13.38 4.77
C ALA A 74 -14.36 -13.31 3.26
N SER A 75 -15.26 -12.64 2.55
CA SER A 75 -15.12 -12.40 1.11
C SER A 75 -13.89 -11.56 0.75
N LEU A 76 -13.50 -10.59 1.59
CA LEU A 76 -12.23 -9.88 1.42
C LEU A 76 -11.01 -10.81 1.58
N GLN A 77 -11.03 -11.69 2.58
CA GLN A 77 -9.95 -12.67 2.79
C GLN A 77 -9.80 -13.59 1.58
N ASP A 78 -10.92 -14.09 1.06
CA ASP A 78 -10.93 -14.95 -0.13
C ASP A 78 -10.38 -14.21 -1.36
N TRP A 79 -10.79 -12.95 -1.56
CA TRP A 79 -10.27 -12.11 -2.65
C TRP A 79 -8.76 -11.85 -2.51
N LEU A 80 -8.29 -11.55 -1.30
CA LEU A 80 -6.86 -11.34 -1.03
C LEU A 80 -6.04 -12.63 -1.23
N ALA A 81 -6.57 -13.78 -0.83
CA ALA A 81 -5.92 -15.07 -1.06
C ALA A 81 -5.73 -15.31 -2.56
N GLY A 82 -6.78 -15.09 -3.37
CA GLY A 82 -6.68 -15.17 -4.83
C GLY A 82 -5.65 -14.20 -5.40
N LEU A 83 -5.64 -12.94 -4.96
CA LEU A 83 -4.64 -11.96 -5.39
C LEU A 83 -3.20 -12.42 -5.08
N ILE A 84 -2.99 -12.96 -3.88
CA ILE A 84 -1.67 -13.45 -3.47
C ILE A 84 -1.25 -14.63 -4.34
N GLU A 85 -2.14 -15.60 -4.52
CA GLU A 85 -1.88 -16.83 -5.25
C GLU A 85 -1.66 -16.56 -6.75
N ASP A 86 -2.41 -15.65 -7.36
CA ASP A 86 -2.36 -15.44 -8.81
C ASP A 86 -1.32 -14.40 -9.23
N ALA A 87 -1.12 -13.33 -8.45
CA ALA A 87 -0.26 -12.22 -8.83
C ALA A 87 1.01 -12.13 -7.97
N ILE A 88 0.87 -12.07 -6.65
CA ILE A 88 2.00 -11.76 -5.76
C ILE A 88 3.06 -12.85 -5.80
N VAL A 89 2.64 -14.12 -5.73
CA VAL A 89 3.55 -15.29 -5.67
C VAL A 89 4.28 -15.51 -6.99
N TYR A 90 3.62 -15.31 -8.14
CA TYR A 90 4.20 -15.65 -9.44
C TYR A 90 4.85 -14.48 -10.18
N LEU A 91 4.44 -13.25 -9.89
CA LEU A 91 4.95 -12.06 -10.56
C LEU A 91 5.75 -11.17 -9.60
N GLU A 92 5.11 -10.59 -8.60
CA GLU A 92 5.70 -9.50 -7.82
C GLU A 92 6.93 -9.95 -7.02
N ILE A 93 6.80 -10.99 -6.19
CA ILE A 93 7.90 -11.49 -5.35
C ILE A 93 9.06 -12.05 -6.17
N PRO A 94 8.85 -12.90 -7.20
CA PRO A 94 9.94 -13.43 -8.00
C PRO A 94 10.67 -12.35 -8.81
N VAL A 95 9.97 -11.33 -9.32
CA VAL A 95 10.60 -10.21 -10.03
C VAL A 95 11.39 -9.33 -9.06
N LEU A 96 10.83 -9.03 -7.88
CA LEU A 96 11.53 -8.27 -6.84
C LEU A 96 12.85 -8.96 -6.43
N ALA A 97 12.84 -10.27 -6.23
CA ALA A 97 14.05 -11.03 -5.90
C ALA A 97 15.12 -10.91 -6.99
N ARG A 98 14.73 -10.98 -8.27
CA ARG A 98 15.65 -10.84 -9.41
C ARG A 98 16.22 -9.44 -9.51
N LEU A 99 15.39 -8.40 -9.33
CA LEU A 99 15.84 -7.02 -9.31
C LEU A 99 16.79 -6.75 -8.14
N TYR A 100 16.49 -7.29 -6.95
CA TYR A 100 17.36 -7.19 -5.78
C TYR A 100 18.74 -7.80 -6.04
N HIS A 101 18.79 -9.01 -6.62
CA HIS A 101 20.06 -9.65 -7.00
C HIS A 101 20.81 -8.86 -8.06
N ALA A 102 20.12 -8.36 -9.09
CA ALA A 102 20.73 -7.56 -10.14
C ALA A 102 21.31 -6.24 -9.60
N CYS A 103 20.64 -5.58 -8.65
CA CYS A 103 21.18 -4.44 -7.91
C CYS A 103 22.46 -4.81 -7.16
N ALA A 104 22.47 -5.94 -6.45
CA ALA A 104 23.63 -6.40 -5.67
C ALA A 104 24.85 -6.71 -6.55
N THR A 105 24.64 -7.18 -7.79
CA THR A 105 25.70 -7.47 -8.76
C THR A 105 25.95 -6.35 -9.77
N GLN A 106 25.27 -5.21 -9.63
CA GLN A 106 25.32 -4.09 -10.57
C GLN A 106 25.00 -4.48 -12.04
N ASP A 107 24.15 -5.49 -12.23
CA ASP A 107 23.73 -5.98 -13.54
C ASP A 107 22.57 -5.14 -14.09
N THR A 108 22.93 -4.05 -14.78
CA THR A 108 21.96 -3.12 -15.37
C THR A 108 21.14 -3.73 -16.49
N ALA A 109 21.65 -4.75 -17.19
CA ALA A 109 20.93 -5.42 -18.26
C ALA A 109 19.77 -6.25 -17.70
N THR A 110 20.03 -7.01 -16.64
CA THR A 110 18.98 -7.76 -15.92
C THR A 110 17.97 -6.81 -15.27
N LEU A 111 18.40 -5.67 -14.72
CA LEU A 111 17.49 -4.65 -14.19
C LEU A 111 16.53 -4.12 -15.26
N ASP A 112 17.05 -3.72 -16.43
CA ASP A 112 16.21 -3.24 -17.54
C ASP A 112 15.26 -4.34 -18.04
N GLN A 113 15.76 -5.55 -18.24
CA GLN A 113 14.97 -6.68 -18.73
C GLN A 113 13.74 -6.93 -17.84
N TRP A 114 13.94 -7.06 -16.53
CA TRP A 114 12.86 -7.35 -15.60
C TRP A 114 11.97 -6.14 -15.34
N GLY A 115 12.51 -4.93 -15.38
CA GLY A 115 11.71 -3.70 -15.35
C GLY A 115 10.74 -3.61 -16.54
N ARG A 116 11.22 -3.90 -17.76
CA ARG A 116 10.36 -3.96 -18.95
C ARG A 116 9.35 -5.10 -18.89
N TYR A 117 9.75 -6.27 -18.37
CA TYR A 117 8.83 -7.38 -18.17
C TYR A 117 7.68 -7.00 -17.22
N LEU A 118 7.99 -6.38 -16.07
CA LEU A 118 6.98 -5.93 -15.11
C LEU A 118 6.04 -4.88 -15.71
N LEU A 119 6.57 -3.91 -16.48
CA LEU A 119 5.70 -2.95 -17.18
C LEU A 119 4.81 -3.61 -18.24
N ALA A 120 5.27 -4.68 -18.89
CA ALA A 120 4.50 -5.40 -19.89
C ALA A 120 3.31 -6.17 -19.29
N THR A 121 3.37 -6.54 -18.00
CA THR A 121 2.24 -7.21 -17.32
C THR A 121 1.12 -6.24 -16.92
N ARG A 122 1.39 -4.93 -16.90
CA ARG A 122 0.36 -3.91 -16.71
C ARG A 122 -0.38 -3.74 -18.03
N GLU A 123 -1.51 -4.44 -18.18
CA GLU A 123 -2.17 -4.66 -19.47
C GLU A 123 -2.67 -3.37 -20.15
N THR A 124 -3.24 -2.45 -19.36
CA THR A 124 -3.80 -1.20 -19.87
C THR A 124 -2.76 -0.08 -19.89
N PHE A 125 -3.00 0.93 -20.73
CA PHE A 125 -2.16 2.12 -20.76
C PHE A 125 -2.16 2.85 -19.41
N GLU A 126 -3.33 2.92 -18.78
CA GLU A 126 -3.53 3.53 -17.46
C GLU A 126 -2.69 2.82 -16.38
N LEU A 127 -2.77 1.49 -16.29
CA LEU A 127 -1.99 0.73 -15.30
C LEU A 127 -0.47 0.89 -15.50
N ARG A 128 0.01 0.98 -16.74
CA ARG A 128 1.42 1.28 -17.02
C ARG A 128 1.81 2.68 -16.58
N LEU A 129 0.94 3.66 -16.81
CA LEU A 129 1.18 5.04 -16.43
C LEU A 129 1.23 5.19 -14.91
N GLU A 130 0.28 4.56 -14.19
CA GLU A 130 0.26 4.52 -12.72
C GLU A 130 1.52 3.85 -12.15
N GLU A 131 1.95 2.72 -12.72
CA GLU A 131 3.17 2.03 -12.29
C GLU A 131 4.40 2.94 -12.44
N GLN A 132 4.51 3.65 -13.57
CA GLN A 132 5.61 4.59 -13.80
C GLN A 132 5.55 5.82 -12.87
N GLN A 133 4.35 6.33 -12.58
CA GLN A 133 4.17 7.45 -11.66
C GLN A 133 4.59 7.06 -10.24
N ARG A 134 4.18 5.88 -9.76
CA ARG A 134 4.58 5.35 -8.45
C ARG A 134 6.09 5.12 -8.37
N ALA A 135 6.69 4.57 -9.42
CA ALA A 135 8.14 4.39 -9.49
C ALA A 135 8.92 5.72 -9.44
N ARG A 136 8.40 6.80 -10.02
CA ARG A 136 9.03 8.14 -9.99
C ARG A 136 8.85 8.88 -8.65
N ALA A 137 7.89 8.45 -7.83
CA ALA A 137 7.64 9.05 -6.52
C ALA A 137 8.55 8.48 -5.41
N LEU A 138 9.19 7.33 -5.66
CA LEU A 138 10.21 6.70 -4.83
C LEU A 138 11.60 7.29 -5.11
#